data_AF-A0A373VWC9-F1
#
_entry.id   AF-A0A373VWC9-F1
#
_cell.length_a   1.000
_cell.length_b   1.000
_cell.length_c   1.000
_cell.angle_alpha   90.00
_cell.angle_beta   90.00
_cell.angle_gamma   90.00
#
_symmetry.space_group_name_H-M   'P 1'
#
loop_
_entity.id
_entity.type
_entity.pdbx_description
1 polymer ?
#
loop_
_entity_poly.entity_id
_entity_poly.type
_entity_poly.pdbx_seq_one_letter_code
_entity_poly.pdbx_strand_id
1 'polypeptide(L)'
;MANEKYALLDTDFISKMHLIRKDDQNKLIDKIMVMPNYTFYCHEQVSVELLRHNTVGPLEWFKGKVKSKLIYLYNDEMILDELTAIYGDLALVMYVDMLKTACDAYKDGYFEENFTEMSKINALYVGRTEFLEKLTLDCETIGAGKNLGELKSYVLLQALNMKFGQRVYVFCSDDKNARNGIVAMGGANCISVLFSFVRLQKEIHFSREDAEPYIKSYMSCCLGKNQTTFRIQDTSKEKRMCKVPCEQVFDEIFAGKIDEMRTGNLKYI
;
A
#
# COMPACT_ATOMS: atom_id res chain seq x y z
N MET A 1 -23.96 -11.29 5.02
CA MET A 1 -23.33 -10.00 4.67
C MET A 1 -22.00 -10.33 4.03
N ALA A 2 -21.73 -9.88 2.81
CA ALA A 2 -20.39 -10.04 2.25
C ALA A 2 -19.41 -9.31 3.18
N ASN A 3 -18.30 -9.96 3.55
CA ASN A 3 -17.33 -9.34 4.44
C ASN A 3 -16.59 -8.26 3.63
N GLU A 4 -16.86 -6.99 3.93
CA GLU A 4 -16.21 -5.85 3.28
C GLU A 4 -14.69 -5.92 3.52
N LYS A 5 -13.91 -5.57 2.51
CA LYS A 5 -12.45 -5.62 2.51
C LYS A 5 -11.94 -4.20 2.31
N TYR A 6 -11.32 -3.65 3.34
CA TYR A 6 -10.71 -2.32 3.27
C TYR A 6 -9.27 -2.45 2.74
N ALA A 7 -8.89 -1.61 1.79
CA ALA A 7 -7.61 -1.69 1.11
C ALA A 7 -6.93 -0.34 1.00
N LEU A 8 -5.68 -0.25 1.45
CA LEU A 8 -4.80 0.88 1.19
C LEU A 8 -4.00 0.60 -0.09
N LEU A 9 -3.91 1.59 -0.98
CA LEU A 9 -3.04 1.52 -2.16
C LEU A 9 -1.80 2.40 -1.97
N ASP A 10 -0.64 1.78 -2.12
CA ASP A 10 0.66 2.45 -2.19
C ASP A 10 0.89 3.13 -3.55
N THR A 11 1.64 4.23 -3.56
CA THR A 11 2.01 4.99 -4.78
C THR A 11 2.73 4.11 -5.79
N ASP A 12 3.67 3.31 -5.28
CA ASP A 12 4.57 2.49 -6.08
C ASP A 12 3.81 1.29 -6.68
N PHE A 13 2.85 0.75 -5.92
CA PHE A 13 1.86 -0.21 -6.43
C PHE A 13 1.03 0.38 -7.57
N ILE A 14 0.44 1.58 -7.39
CA ILE A 14 -0.38 2.22 -8.43
C ILE A 14 0.43 2.41 -9.72
N SER A 15 1.65 2.92 -9.58
CA SER A 15 2.55 3.17 -10.71
C SER A 15 2.86 1.89 -11.49
N LYS A 16 3.25 0.81 -10.80
CA LYS A 16 3.58 -0.49 -11.42
C LYS A 16 2.35 -1.15 -12.05
N MET A 17 1.23 -1.17 -11.34
CA MET A 17 0.00 -1.81 -11.84
C MET A 17 -0.66 -1.07 -12.99
N HIS A 18 -0.39 0.23 -13.12
CA HIS A 18 -0.80 1.00 -14.29
C HIS A 18 0.10 0.71 -15.52
N LEU A 19 1.38 0.40 -15.32
CA LEU A 19 2.29 -0.01 -16.40
C LEU A 19 1.96 -1.42 -16.92
N ILE A 20 1.53 -2.32 -16.03
CA ILE A 20 1.15 -3.68 -16.40
C ILE A 20 -0.19 -3.65 -17.13
N ARG A 21 -0.17 -4.00 -18.41
CA ARG A 21 -1.35 -3.83 -19.27
C ARG A 21 -1.35 -4.80 -20.43
N LYS A 22 -2.54 -5.19 -20.87
CA LYS A 22 -2.74 -5.91 -22.12
C LYS A 22 -2.60 -4.97 -23.32
N ASP A 23 -3.12 -3.76 -23.19
CA ASP A 23 -3.08 -2.67 -24.16
C ASP A 23 -3.31 -1.34 -23.44
N ASP A 24 -3.38 -0.21 -24.16
CA ASP A 24 -3.53 1.12 -23.55
C ASP A 24 -4.85 1.31 -22.78
N GLN A 25 -5.88 0.55 -23.13
CA GLN A 25 -7.22 0.61 -22.51
C GLN A 25 -7.38 -0.40 -21.37
N ASN A 26 -6.61 -1.50 -21.40
CA ASN A 26 -6.75 -2.61 -20.48
C ASN A 26 -5.54 -2.70 -19.54
N LYS A 27 -5.59 -1.94 -18.43
CA LYS A 27 -4.55 -1.92 -17.39
C LYS A 27 -4.90 -2.90 -16.27
N LEU A 28 -3.90 -3.56 -15.69
CA LEU A 28 -4.12 -4.54 -14.63
C LEU A 28 -4.76 -3.91 -13.39
N ILE A 29 -4.39 -2.66 -13.09
CA ILE A 29 -4.99 -1.93 -11.97
C ILE A 29 -6.51 -1.77 -12.08
N ASP A 30 -7.08 -1.70 -13.30
CA ASP A 30 -8.53 -1.64 -13.47
C ASP A 30 -9.21 -2.95 -13.08
N LYS A 31 -8.52 -4.10 -13.22
CA LYS A 31 -9.00 -5.40 -12.73
C LYS A 31 -9.03 -5.44 -11.19
N ILE A 32 -8.10 -4.76 -10.52
CA ILE A 32 -8.08 -4.63 -9.06
C ILE A 32 -9.28 -3.82 -8.58
N MET A 33 -9.58 -2.70 -9.25
CA MET A 33 -10.69 -1.81 -8.86
C MET A 33 -12.08 -2.46 -8.95
N VAL A 34 -12.24 -3.53 -9.74
CA VAL A 34 -13.52 -4.24 -9.87
C VAL A 34 -13.63 -5.48 -8.98
N MET A 35 -12.64 -5.75 -8.12
CA MET A 35 -12.73 -6.86 -7.18
C MET A 35 -13.91 -6.65 -6.21
N PRO A 36 -14.73 -7.68 -5.97
CA PRO A 36 -15.94 -7.53 -5.18
C PRO A 36 -15.64 -7.24 -3.71
N ASN A 37 -16.46 -6.38 -3.11
CA ASN A 37 -16.43 -6.02 -1.69
C ASN A 37 -15.16 -5.30 -1.24
N TYR A 38 -14.36 -4.75 -2.17
CA TYR A 38 -13.21 -3.93 -1.84
C TYR A 38 -13.56 -2.45 -1.78
N THR A 39 -13.11 -1.80 -0.72
CA THR A 39 -13.16 -0.35 -0.57
C THR A 39 -11.71 0.16 -0.50
N PHE A 40 -11.32 1.00 -1.46
CA PHE A 40 -9.94 1.45 -1.62
C PHE A 40 -9.71 2.82 -1.02
N TYR A 41 -8.56 2.99 -0.36
CA TYR A 41 -8.15 4.19 0.34
C TYR A 41 -6.74 4.59 -0.08
N CYS A 42 -6.50 5.90 -0.13
CA CYS A 42 -5.17 6.50 -0.30
C CYS A 42 -5.06 7.76 0.54
N HIS A 43 -3.83 8.10 0.94
CA HIS A 43 -3.54 9.43 1.42
C HIS A 43 -3.36 10.40 0.24
N GLU A 44 -3.70 11.69 0.40
CA GLU A 44 -3.56 12.70 -0.65
C GLU A 44 -2.14 12.86 -1.18
N GLN A 45 -1.15 12.55 -0.33
CA GLN A 45 0.27 12.56 -0.67
C GLN A 45 0.62 11.64 -1.85
N VAL A 46 -0.17 10.59 -2.09
CA VAL A 46 -0.04 9.73 -3.29
C VAL A 46 -0.15 10.56 -4.58
N SER A 47 -1.03 11.57 -4.63
CA SER A 47 -1.16 12.45 -5.80
C SER A 47 0.10 13.26 -6.04
N VAL A 48 0.74 13.72 -4.97
CA VAL A 48 1.96 14.53 -5.02
C VAL A 48 3.13 13.67 -5.53
N GLU A 49 3.20 12.42 -5.11
CA GLU A 49 4.25 11.49 -5.55
C GLU A 49 4.05 11.04 -7.00
N LEU A 50 2.82 10.69 -7.40
CA LEU A 50 2.50 10.34 -8.80
C LEU A 50 2.79 11.49 -9.78
N LEU A 51 2.61 12.74 -9.36
CA LEU A 51 2.99 13.90 -10.19
C LEU A 51 4.51 13.98 -10.38
N ARG A 52 5.29 13.65 -9.36
CA ARG A 52 6.76 13.78 -9.36
C ARG A 52 7.47 12.72 -10.17
N HIS A 53 6.94 11.50 -10.23
CA HIS A 53 7.48 10.44 -11.09
C HIS A 53 7.31 10.72 -12.59
N ASN A 54 6.78 11.91 -12.97
CA ASN A 54 6.46 12.31 -14.34
C ASN A 54 5.54 11.31 -15.05
N THR A 55 4.73 10.60 -14.25
CA THR A 55 3.80 9.58 -14.68
C THR A 55 2.42 10.20 -14.92
N VAL A 56 2.28 10.92 -16.04
CA VAL A 56 1.01 11.58 -16.43
C VAL A 56 -0.16 10.58 -16.44
N GLY A 57 0.06 9.39 -17.01
CA GLY A 57 -0.97 8.34 -17.09
C GLY A 57 -1.49 7.87 -15.71
N PRO A 58 -0.63 7.33 -14.82
CA PRO A 58 -1.03 6.95 -13.47
C PRO A 58 -1.73 8.05 -12.68
N LEU A 59 -1.28 9.31 -12.79
CA LEU A 59 -1.90 10.43 -12.08
C LEU A 59 -3.30 10.75 -12.61
N GLU A 60 -3.50 10.80 -13.93
CA GLU A 60 -4.81 11.04 -14.54
C GLU A 60 -5.79 9.92 -14.20
N TRP A 61 -5.32 8.66 -14.28
CA TRP A 61 -6.09 7.49 -13.85
C TRP A 61 -6.52 7.63 -12.39
N PHE A 62 -5.58 7.94 -11.50
CA PHE A 62 -5.84 8.05 -10.06
C PHE A 62 -6.88 9.14 -9.75
N LYS A 63 -6.70 10.34 -10.31
CA LYS A 63 -7.67 11.44 -10.19
C LYS A 63 -9.04 11.05 -10.72
N GLY A 64 -9.10 10.30 -11.82
CA GLY A 64 -10.34 9.74 -12.36
C GLY A 64 -11.05 8.82 -11.36
N LYS A 65 -10.33 7.91 -10.71
CA LYS A 65 -10.89 6.97 -9.72
C LYS A 65 -11.34 7.66 -8.44
N VAL A 66 -10.61 8.67 -7.97
CA VAL A 66 -11.03 9.51 -6.84
C VAL A 66 -12.32 10.27 -7.19
N LYS A 67 -12.37 10.91 -8.36
CA LYS A 67 -13.56 11.64 -8.83
C LYS A 67 -14.79 10.73 -8.97
N SER A 68 -14.59 9.49 -9.42
CA SER A 68 -15.66 8.49 -9.52
C SER A 68 -15.97 7.78 -8.20
N LYS A 69 -15.38 8.20 -7.07
CA LYS A 69 -15.56 7.61 -5.73
C LYS A 69 -15.21 6.12 -5.65
N LEU A 70 -14.29 5.65 -6.51
CA LEU A 70 -13.74 4.29 -6.44
C LEU A 70 -12.55 4.21 -5.48
N ILE A 71 -11.89 5.35 -5.22
CA ILE A 71 -10.84 5.49 -4.20
C ILE A 71 -11.24 6.62 -3.27
N TYR A 72 -11.23 6.35 -1.97
CA TYR A 72 -11.42 7.33 -0.91
C TYR A 72 -10.09 7.99 -0.59
N LEU A 73 -9.98 9.27 -0.90
CA LEU A 73 -8.79 10.07 -0.62
C LEU A 73 -8.90 10.69 0.76
N TYR A 74 -7.95 10.38 1.63
CA TYR A 74 -7.83 10.95 2.98
C TYR A 74 -6.72 12.00 3.02
N ASN A 75 -6.94 13.04 3.79
CA ASN A 75 -5.90 13.98 4.22
C ASN A 75 -5.71 13.90 5.74
N ASP A 76 -4.74 14.63 6.26
CA ASP A 76 -4.42 14.63 7.70
C ASP A 76 -5.62 15.08 8.56
N GLU A 77 -6.43 16.03 8.06
CA GLU A 77 -7.61 16.52 8.75
C GLU A 77 -8.69 15.43 8.88
N MET A 78 -8.95 14.69 7.81
CA MET A 78 -9.90 13.57 7.84
C MET A 78 -9.41 12.45 8.76
N ILE A 79 -8.11 12.17 8.81
CA ILE A 79 -7.53 11.22 9.78
C ILE A 79 -7.80 11.70 11.21
N LEU A 80 -7.58 12.98 11.49
CA LEU A 80 -7.88 13.56 12.80
C LEU A 80 -9.36 13.50 13.16
N ASP A 81 -10.28 13.61 12.20
CA ASP A 81 -11.71 13.42 12.46
C ASP A 81 -12.02 11.99 12.90
N GLU A 82 -11.45 10.98 12.23
CA GLU A 82 -11.59 9.57 12.66
C GLU A 82 -11.03 9.36 14.06
N LEU A 83 -9.85 9.91 14.35
CA LEU A 83 -9.22 9.80 15.67
C LEU A 83 -10.01 10.54 16.74
N THR A 84 -10.60 11.70 16.42
CA THR A 84 -11.46 12.45 17.35
C THR A 84 -12.72 11.65 17.68
N ALA A 85 -13.31 10.97 16.70
CA ALA A 85 -14.46 10.11 16.93
C ALA A 85 -14.16 8.92 17.85
N ILE A 86 -12.92 8.43 17.88
CA ILE A 86 -12.50 7.27 18.67
C ILE A 86 -11.92 7.68 20.04
N TYR A 87 -11.09 8.72 20.08
CA TYR A 87 -10.25 9.08 21.22
C TYR A 87 -10.59 10.45 21.83
N GLY A 88 -11.52 11.21 21.25
CA GLY A 88 -11.90 12.55 21.72
C GLY A 88 -10.70 13.48 21.80
N ASP A 89 -10.49 14.07 22.97
CA ASP A 89 -9.43 15.07 23.23
C ASP A 89 -8.01 14.51 23.06
N LEU A 90 -7.83 13.18 22.98
CA LEU A 90 -6.54 12.55 22.76
C LEU A 90 -6.18 12.35 21.28
N ALA A 91 -7.03 12.79 20.33
CA ALA A 91 -6.81 12.56 18.90
C ALA A 91 -5.45 13.07 18.38
N LEU A 92 -5.03 14.27 18.81
CA LEU A 92 -3.74 14.85 18.39
C LEU A 92 -2.55 14.05 18.95
N VAL A 93 -2.66 13.57 20.19
CA VAL A 93 -1.65 12.73 20.83
C VAL A 93 -1.52 11.41 20.06
N MET A 94 -2.66 10.79 19.73
CA MET A 94 -2.69 9.55 18.96
C MET A 94 -2.10 9.73 17.57
N TYR A 95 -2.40 10.82 16.89
CA TYR A 95 -1.80 11.12 15.59
C TYR A 95 -0.27 11.19 15.67
N VAL A 96 0.28 11.90 16.68
CA VAL A 96 1.73 12.01 16.87
C VAL A 96 2.35 10.65 17.16
N ASP A 97 1.71 9.82 17.99
CA ASP A 97 2.18 8.47 18.29
C ASP A 97 2.21 7.57 17.03
N MET A 98 1.16 7.64 16.22
CA MET A 98 1.10 6.93 14.94
C MET A 98 2.17 7.41 13.96
N LEU A 99 2.44 8.72 13.93
CA LEU A 99 3.49 9.31 13.09
C LEU A 99 4.88 8.88 13.55
N LYS A 100 5.13 8.86 14.86
CA LYS A 100 6.37 8.32 15.45
C LYS A 100 6.57 6.86 15.11
N THR A 101 5.53 6.05 15.31
CA THR A 101 5.55 4.62 14.95
C THR A 101 5.85 4.40 13.47
N ALA A 102 5.28 5.22 12.58
CA ALA A 102 5.58 5.17 11.15
C ALA A 102 7.04 5.52 10.85
N CYS A 103 7.61 6.51 11.56
CA CYS A 103 9.01 6.92 11.43
C CYS A 103 9.97 5.83 11.93
N ASP A 104 9.70 5.24 13.09
CA ASP A 104 10.53 4.19 13.71
C ASP A 104 10.54 2.92 12.86
N ALA A 105 9.45 2.63 12.13
CA ALA A 105 9.43 1.54 11.14
C ALA A 105 10.44 1.72 10.00
N TYR A 106 10.89 2.97 9.75
CA TYR A 106 11.90 3.28 8.75
C TYR A 106 13.31 3.33 9.36
N LYS A 107 13.48 4.12 10.42
CA LYS A 107 14.75 4.31 11.13
C LYS A 107 14.50 4.93 12.50
N ASP A 108 15.13 4.38 13.53
CA ASP A 108 15.14 4.96 14.88
C ASP A 108 15.58 6.44 14.85
N GLY A 109 14.81 7.30 15.54
CA GLY A 109 15.08 8.75 15.63
C GLY A 109 14.71 9.56 14.39
N TYR A 110 14.09 8.93 13.38
CA TYR A 110 13.68 9.64 12.16
C TYR A 110 12.65 10.73 12.45
N PHE A 111 11.78 10.53 13.44
CA PHE A 111 10.77 11.52 13.82
C PHE A 111 11.42 12.82 14.30
N GLU A 112 12.34 12.75 15.27
CA GLU A 112 13.02 13.93 15.81
C GLU A 112 13.91 14.61 14.76
N GLU A 113 14.51 13.84 13.84
CA GLU A 113 15.36 14.36 12.76
C GLU A 113 14.55 15.14 11.70
N ASN A 114 13.31 14.74 11.40
CA ASN A 114 12.58 15.20 10.23
C ASN A 114 11.27 15.96 10.54
N PHE A 115 10.62 15.66 11.66
CA PHE A 115 9.40 16.31 12.13
C PHE A 115 9.73 17.27 13.28
N THR A 116 10.55 18.27 12.97
CA THR A 116 11.17 19.16 13.96
C THR A 116 10.16 20.04 14.68
N GLU A 117 9.16 20.58 13.98
CA GLU A 117 8.13 21.41 14.59
C GLU A 117 7.16 20.55 15.41
N MET A 118 6.80 19.37 14.90
CA MET A 118 5.99 18.41 15.63
C MET A 118 6.69 17.84 16.87
N SER A 119 8.02 17.74 16.87
CA SER A 119 8.77 17.31 18.07
C SER A 119 8.70 18.30 19.23
N LYS A 120 8.39 19.58 18.93
CA LYS A 120 8.32 20.67 19.92
C LYS A 120 6.92 20.87 20.48
N ILE A 121 5.87 20.34 19.84
CA ILE A 121 4.51 20.52 20.32
C ILE A 121 4.21 19.63 21.52
N ASN A 122 3.40 20.15 22.43
CA ASN A 122 2.68 19.31 23.36
C ASN A 122 1.26 19.09 22.84
N ALA A 123 1.03 17.92 22.25
CA ALA A 123 -0.24 17.57 21.62
C ALA A 123 -1.45 17.56 22.57
N LEU A 124 -1.24 17.60 23.90
CA LEU A 124 -2.31 17.74 24.89
C LEU A 124 -2.84 19.17 25.05
N TYR A 125 -2.05 20.18 24.66
CA TYR A 125 -2.38 21.59 24.92
C TYR A 125 -2.47 22.44 23.65
N VAL A 126 -2.13 21.88 22.50
CA VAL A 126 -2.16 22.57 21.21
C VAL A 126 -3.55 22.48 20.58
N GLY A 127 -3.98 23.55 19.89
CA GLY A 127 -5.18 23.53 19.08
C GLY A 127 -4.98 22.78 17.76
N ARG A 128 -6.07 22.25 17.19
CA ARG A 128 -6.05 21.51 15.91
C ARG A 128 -5.46 22.32 14.74
N THR A 129 -5.76 23.61 14.66
CA THR A 129 -5.22 24.50 13.61
C THR A 129 -3.71 24.62 13.71
N GLU A 130 -3.19 24.95 14.90
CA GLU A 130 -1.74 25.06 15.13
C GLU A 130 -1.03 23.72 14.90
N PHE A 131 -1.66 22.60 15.28
CA PHE A 131 -1.15 21.26 15.00
C PHE A 131 -0.98 21.01 13.49
N LEU A 132 -2.02 21.27 12.69
CA LEU A 132 -1.99 21.04 11.24
C LEU A 132 -1.01 21.98 10.53
N GLU A 133 -0.88 23.22 10.99
CA GLU A 133 0.11 24.17 10.46
C GLU A 133 1.54 23.66 10.68
N LYS A 134 1.87 23.20 11.89
CA LYS A 134 3.19 22.64 12.20
C LYS A 134 3.47 21.35 11.45
N LEU A 135 2.47 20.47 11.35
CA LEU A 135 2.60 19.23 10.58
C LEU A 135 2.85 19.53 9.10
N THR A 136 2.13 20.49 8.53
CA THR A 136 2.30 20.91 7.12
C THR A 136 3.70 21.46 6.89
N LEU A 137 4.19 22.31 7.80
CA LEU A 137 5.53 22.90 7.70
C LEU A 137 6.64 21.83 7.70
N ASP A 138 6.56 20.84 8.59
CA ASP A 138 7.51 19.72 8.57
C ASP A 138 7.37 18.90 7.28
N CYS A 139 6.15 18.61 6.82
CA CYS A 139 5.91 17.86 5.58
C CYS A 139 6.50 18.55 4.34
N GLU A 140 6.34 19.87 4.24
CA GLU A 140 6.93 20.69 3.18
C GLU A 140 8.46 20.69 3.25
N THR A 141 9.03 20.73 4.46
CA THR A 141 10.47 20.74 4.72
C THR A 141 11.16 19.41 4.40
N ILE A 142 10.55 18.28 4.79
CA ILE A 142 11.01 16.94 4.42
C ILE A 142 11.09 16.84 2.89
N GLY A 143 10.09 17.42 2.22
CA GLY A 143 10.07 17.56 0.79
C GLY A 143 9.92 16.24 0.04
N ALA A 144 10.26 16.27 -1.25
CA ALA A 144 10.07 15.14 -2.16
C ALA A 144 11.11 14.03 -1.98
N GLY A 145 10.70 12.77 -2.08
CA GLY A 145 11.60 11.63 -2.20
C GLY A 145 12.25 11.16 -0.90
N LYS A 146 11.80 11.66 0.25
CA LYS A 146 12.20 11.20 1.59
C LYS A 146 11.09 10.40 2.29
N ASN A 147 10.42 9.52 1.55
CA ASN A 147 9.41 8.57 2.07
C ASN A 147 8.16 9.20 2.73
N LEU A 148 7.90 10.49 2.51
CA LEU A 148 6.76 11.18 3.14
C LEU A 148 5.42 10.51 2.78
N GLY A 149 5.19 10.07 1.54
CA GLY A 149 3.95 9.36 1.20
C GLY A 149 3.84 7.99 1.81
N GLU A 150 4.95 7.26 1.99
CA GLU A 150 4.95 6.01 2.77
C GLU A 150 4.57 6.28 4.22
N LEU A 151 5.19 7.28 4.87
CA LEU A 151 4.89 7.66 6.25
C LEU A 151 3.43 8.07 6.43
N LYS A 152 2.89 8.89 5.53
CA LYS A 152 1.48 9.32 5.57
C LYS A 152 0.53 8.14 5.30
N SER A 153 0.89 7.24 4.40
CA SER A 153 0.13 6.01 4.15
C SER A 153 0.14 5.09 5.38
N TYR A 154 1.23 5.07 6.15
CA TYR A 154 1.33 4.31 7.39
C TYR A 154 0.50 4.90 8.52
N VAL A 155 0.44 6.23 8.65
CA VAL A 155 -0.50 6.89 9.57
C VAL A 155 -1.94 6.58 9.18
N LEU A 156 -2.28 6.69 7.88
CA LEU A 156 -3.62 6.33 7.40
C LEU A 156 -3.95 4.85 7.68
N LEU A 157 -3.01 3.93 7.44
CA LEU A 157 -3.19 2.50 7.71
C LEU A 157 -3.56 2.25 9.17
N GLN A 158 -2.86 2.87 10.11
CA GLN A 158 -3.13 2.77 11.53
C GLN A 158 -4.54 3.28 11.86
N ALA A 159 -4.96 4.42 11.29
CA ALA A 159 -6.30 4.97 11.50
C ALA A 159 -7.41 4.05 10.96
N LEU A 160 -7.21 3.49 9.77
CA LEU A 160 -8.15 2.54 9.17
C LEU A 160 -8.25 1.24 9.98
N ASN A 161 -7.13 0.73 10.50
CA ASN A 161 -7.13 -0.43 11.39
C ASN A 161 -7.94 -0.17 12.67
N MET A 162 -7.78 1.01 13.28
CA MET A 162 -8.55 1.43 14.46
C MET A 162 -10.05 1.55 14.14
N LYS A 163 -10.39 2.19 13.02
CA LYS A 163 -11.77 2.43 12.60
C LYS A 163 -12.54 1.14 12.31
N PHE A 164 -11.94 0.23 11.54
CA PHE A 164 -12.67 -0.95 11.06
C PHE A 164 -12.56 -2.15 12.00
N GLY A 165 -11.59 -2.19 12.91
CA GLY A 165 -11.35 -3.35 13.77
C GLY A 165 -11.06 -4.65 12.99
N GLN A 166 -10.84 -4.54 11.68
CA GLN A 166 -10.62 -5.63 10.73
C GLN A 166 -9.25 -5.48 10.06
N ARG A 167 -8.78 -6.55 9.42
CA ARG A 167 -7.50 -6.54 8.69
C ARG A 167 -7.63 -5.71 7.41
N VAL A 168 -7.03 -4.52 7.41
CA VAL A 168 -6.84 -3.73 6.19
C VAL A 168 -5.82 -4.44 5.29
N TYR A 169 -6.14 -4.58 4.01
CA TYR A 169 -5.18 -5.04 3.00
C TYR A 169 -4.33 -3.86 2.56
N VAL A 170 -3.04 -4.09 2.34
CA VAL A 170 -2.16 -3.04 1.80
C VAL A 170 -1.59 -3.53 0.49
N PHE A 171 -2.04 -2.91 -0.60
CA PHE A 171 -1.50 -3.16 -1.92
C PHE A 171 -0.22 -2.36 -2.07
N CYS A 172 0.92 -3.04 -2.16
CA CYS A 172 2.25 -2.47 -2.08
C CYS A 172 3.16 -2.98 -3.19
N SER A 173 4.29 -2.32 -3.36
CA SER A 173 5.36 -2.79 -4.25
C SER A 173 5.92 -4.17 -3.82
N ASP A 174 6.58 -4.88 -4.76
CA ASP A 174 7.26 -6.17 -4.49
C ASP A 174 8.50 -6.01 -3.57
N ASP A 175 8.92 -4.77 -3.29
CA ASP A 175 10.07 -4.46 -2.44
C ASP A 175 9.93 -5.02 -1.02
N LYS A 176 11.05 -5.49 -0.45
CA LYS A 176 11.04 -6.13 0.86
C LYS A 176 10.93 -5.10 1.99
N ASN A 177 11.54 -3.93 1.85
CA ASN A 177 11.53 -2.91 2.89
C ASN A 177 10.14 -2.29 3.04
N ALA A 178 9.48 -1.99 1.92
CA ALA A 178 8.08 -1.55 1.91
C ALA A 178 7.17 -2.55 2.65
N ARG A 179 7.33 -3.85 2.38
CA ARG A 179 6.55 -4.90 3.06
C ARG A 179 6.88 -5.05 4.54
N ASN A 180 8.15 -4.92 4.92
CA ASN A 180 8.57 -5.08 6.31
C ASN A 180 7.95 -3.99 7.22
N GLY A 181 7.92 -2.74 6.78
CA GLY A 181 7.29 -1.65 7.54
C GLY A 181 5.80 -1.90 7.78
N ILE A 182 5.08 -2.33 6.74
CA ILE A 182 3.65 -2.68 6.83
C ILE A 182 3.41 -3.85 7.80
N VAL A 183 4.24 -4.88 7.73
CA VAL A 183 4.14 -6.06 8.62
C VAL A 183 4.45 -5.69 10.06
N ALA A 184 5.45 -4.83 10.30
CA ALA A 184 5.86 -4.39 11.62
C ALA A 184 4.74 -3.63 12.36
N MET A 185 3.91 -2.87 11.64
CA MET A 185 2.76 -2.15 12.19
C MET A 185 1.57 -3.06 12.58
N GLY A 186 1.72 -4.39 12.46
CA GLY A 186 0.88 -5.35 13.15
C GLY A 186 -0.61 -5.29 12.79
N GLY A 187 -1.00 -5.79 11.61
CA GLY A 187 -2.44 -5.93 11.30
C GLY A 187 -2.78 -6.08 9.82
N ALA A 188 -1.88 -5.68 8.93
CA ALA A 188 -2.14 -5.64 7.51
C ALA A 188 -1.75 -6.92 6.76
N ASN A 189 -2.54 -7.26 5.74
CA ASN A 189 -2.17 -8.27 4.74
C ASN A 189 -1.56 -7.55 3.53
N CYS A 190 -0.26 -7.73 3.31
CA CYS A 190 0.41 -7.13 2.15
C CYS A 190 0.02 -7.88 0.87
N ILE A 191 -0.43 -7.12 -0.13
CA ILE A 191 -0.67 -7.60 -1.49
C ILE A 191 0.34 -6.94 -2.40
N SER A 192 1.38 -7.69 -2.75
CA SER A 192 2.37 -7.22 -3.72
C SER A 192 1.83 -7.19 -5.16
N VAL A 193 2.60 -6.63 -6.08
CA VAL A 193 2.26 -6.62 -7.52
C VAL A 193 2.16 -8.05 -8.05
N LEU A 194 3.14 -8.91 -7.78
CA LEU A 194 3.06 -10.33 -8.13
C LEU A 194 1.85 -11.01 -7.46
N PHE A 195 1.61 -10.67 -6.19
CA PHE A 195 0.53 -11.24 -5.41
C PHE A 195 -0.87 -10.89 -5.93
N SER A 196 -0.98 -9.79 -6.66
CA SER A 196 -2.24 -9.36 -7.28
C SER A 196 -2.80 -10.39 -8.26
N PHE A 197 -1.96 -11.20 -8.94
CA PHE A 197 -2.43 -12.27 -9.83
C PHE A 197 -3.17 -13.38 -9.06
N VAL A 198 -2.67 -13.76 -7.87
CA VAL A 198 -3.36 -14.71 -6.98
C VAL A 198 -4.72 -14.16 -6.55
N ARG A 199 -4.78 -12.87 -6.17
CA ARG A 199 -6.04 -12.24 -5.76
C ARG A 199 -7.02 -12.13 -6.91
N LEU A 200 -6.59 -11.74 -8.10
CA LEU A 200 -7.45 -11.67 -9.28
C LEU A 200 -8.01 -13.05 -9.66
N GLN A 201 -7.21 -14.11 -9.57
CA GLN A 201 -7.69 -15.48 -9.78
C GLN A 201 -8.77 -15.84 -8.74
N LYS A 202 -8.55 -15.57 -7.45
CA LYS A 202 -9.48 -15.92 -6.36
C LYS A 202 -10.76 -15.07 -6.34
N GLU A 203 -10.65 -13.78 -6.65
CA GLU A 203 -11.71 -12.79 -6.43
C GLU A 203 -12.60 -12.59 -7.65
N ILE A 204 -12.04 -12.71 -8.86
CA ILE A 204 -12.78 -12.47 -10.12
C ILE A 204 -12.58 -13.59 -11.16
N HIS A 205 -12.05 -14.75 -10.75
CA HIS A 205 -11.80 -15.89 -11.63
C HIS A 205 -10.93 -15.53 -12.85
N PHE A 206 -9.94 -14.65 -12.66
CA PHE A 206 -9.03 -14.27 -13.73
C PHE A 206 -8.29 -15.51 -14.24
N SER A 207 -8.48 -15.85 -15.51
CA SER A 207 -7.96 -17.07 -16.13
C SER A 207 -6.49 -16.93 -16.51
N ARG A 208 -5.81 -18.07 -16.70
CA ARG A 208 -4.40 -18.08 -17.16
C ARG A 208 -4.28 -17.46 -18.55
N GLU A 209 -5.25 -17.73 -19.42
CA GLU A 209 -5.34 -17.24 -20.78
C GLU A 209 -5.54 -15.71 -20.81
N ASP A 210 -6.44 -15.19 -19.98
CA ASP A 210 -6.67 -13.74 -19.88
C ASP A 210 -5.51 -12.99 -19.22
N ALA A 211 -4.79 -13.66 -18.30
CA ALA A 211 -3.65 -13.10 -17.59
C ALA A 211 -2.37 -13.02 -18.43
N GLU A 212 -2.21 -13.89 -19.42
CA GLU A 212 -1.01 -13.99 -20.26
C GLU A 212 -0.44 -12.64 -20.77
N PRO A 213 -1.22 -11.74 -21.37
CA PRO A 213 -0.67 -10.46 -21.82
C PRO A 213 -0.19 -9.57 -20.66
N TYR A 214 -0.83 -9.65 -19.49
CA TYR A 214 -0.41 -8.90 -18.30
C TYR A 214 0.81 -9.52 -17.64
N ILE A 215 0.94 -10.86 -17.65
CA ILE A 215 2.15 -11.55 -17.18
C ILE A 215 3.34 -11.11 -18.03
N LYS A 216 3.22 -11.17 -19.36
CA LYS A 216 4.27 -10.67 -20.28
C LYS A 216 4.62 -9.21 -20.01
N SER A 217 3.62 -8.36 -19.82
CA SER A 217 3.82 -6.95 -19.48
C SER A 217 4.58 -6.81 -18.15
N TYR A 218 4.15 -7.48 -17.09
CA TYR A 218 4.82 -7.51 -15.79
C TYR A 218 6.27 -8.00 -15.88
N MET A 219 6.51 -9.11 -16.59
CA MET A 219 7.85 -9.66 -16.81
C MET A 219 8.76 -8.66 -17.54
N SER A 220 8.21 -7.81 -18.42
CA SER A 220 8.97 -6.80 -19.16
C SER A 220 9.25 -5.52 -18.37
N CYS A 221 8.30 -5.08 -17.54
CA CYS A 221 8.33 -3.74 -16.94
C CYS A 221 8.64 -3.73 -15.44
N CYS A 222 8.36 -4.83 -14.73
CA CYS A 222 8.52 -4.91 -13.27
C CYS A 222 9.69 -5.79 -12.83
N LEU A 223 10.07 -6.80 -13.63
CA LEU A 223 11.24 -7.60 -13.31
C LEU A 223 12.54 -6.85 -13.60
N GLY A 224 13.49 -6.95 -12.67
CA GLY A 224 14.86 -6.53 -12.94
C GLY A 224 15.44 -7.31 -14.13
N LYS A 225 16.30 -6.69 -14.93
CA LYS A 225 16.86 -7.24 -16.18
C LYS A 225 17.41 -8.67 -16.09
N ASN A 226 17.82 -9.11 -14.89
CA ASN A 226 18.44 -10.41 -14.63
C ASN A 226 17.62 -11.32 -13.69
N GLN A 227 16.39 -10.91 -13.32
CA GLN A 227 15.58 -11.71 -12.41
C GLN A 227 14.89 -12.84 -13.16
N THR A 228 15.36 -14.07 -12.94
CA THR A 228 14.84 -15.29 -13.56
C THR A 228 14.02 -16.17 -12.61
N THR A 229 14.04 -15.85 -11.31
CA THR A 229 13.35 -16.63 -10.28
C THR A 229 12.69 -15.75 -9.22
N PHE A 230 11.64 -16.28 -8.60
CA PHE A 230 11.05 -15.77 -7.36
C PHE A 230 11.38 -16.67 -6.19
N ARG A 231 11.26 -16.13 -4.97
CA ARG A 231 11.38 -16.91 -3.73
C ARG A 231 9.99 -17.30 -3.23
N ILE A 232 9.73 -18.60 -3.16
CA ILE A 232 8.47 -19.17 -2.65
C ILE A 232 8.78 -20.06 -1.44
N GLN A 233 7.98 -19.95 -0.38
CA GLN A 233 8.10 -20.83 0.77
C GLN A 233 7.59 -22.25 0.42
N ASP A 234 8.40 -23.27 0.69
CA ASP A 234 8.02 -24.66 0.50
C ASP A 234 7.07 -25.20 1.60
N THR A 235 6.54 -26.40 1.38
CA THR A 235 5.69 -27.12 2.34
C THR A 235 6.49 -27.96 3.33
N SER A 236 7.82 -27.85 3.35
CA SER A 236 8.64 -28.61 4.28
C SER A 236 8.40 -28.16 5.72
N LYS A 237 8.74 -29.01 6.70
CA LYS A 237 8.67 -28.64 8.13
C LYS A 237 9.51 -27.40 8.44
N GLU A 238 10.59 -27.20 7.70
CA GLU A 238 11.51 -26.08 7.86
C GLU A 238 11.08 -24.81 7.11
N LYS A 239 10.03 -24.89 6.27
CA LYS A 239 9.43 -23.77 5.54
C LYS A 239 10.46 -22.92 4.78
N ARG A 240 11.32 -23.60 4.02
CA ARG A 240 12.46 -22.98 3.33
C ARG A 240 11.98 -22.12 2.16
N MET A 241 12.72 -21.05 1.88
CA MET A 241 12.46 -20.21 0.71
C MET A 241 13.21 -20.75 -0.52
N CYS A 242 12.49 -21.34 -1.46
CA CYS A 242 13.00 -21.94 -2.69
C CYS A 242 12.97 -20.95 -3.86
N LYS A 243 13.95 -21.04 -4.76
CA LYS A 243 13.96 -20.26 -6.00
C LYS A 243 13.18 -21.01 -7.07
N VAL A 244 12.13 -20.38 -7.60
CA VAL A 244 11.25 -20.95 -8.62
C VAL A 244 11.30 -20.06 -9.87
N PRO A 245 11.47 -20.61 -11.09
CA PRO A 245 11.46 -19.84 -12.33
C PRO A 245 10.21 -18.95 -12.45
N CYS A 246 10.38 -17.72 -12.92
CA CYS A 246 9.29 -16.74 -12.96
C CYS A 246 8.04 -17.24 -13.70
N GLU A 247 8.20 -17.82 -14.90
CA GLU A 247 7.09 -18.39 -15.68
C GLU A 247 6.38 -19.53 -14.94
N GLN A 248 7.17 -20.42 -14.32
CA GLN A 248 6.62 -21.52 -13.52
C GLN A 248 5.76 -21.00 -12.37
N VAL A 249 6.16 -19.91 -11.71
CA VAL A 249 5.36 -19.30 -10.64
C VAL A 249 3.98 -18.89 -11.15
N PHE A 250 3.88 -18.26 -12.32
CA PHE A 250 2.57 -17.89 -12.86
C PHE A 250 1.73 -19.11 -13.18
N ASP A 251 2.28 -20.12 -13.86
CA ASP A 251 1.55 -21.35 -14.16
C ASP A 251 1.04 -22.03 -12.88
N GLU A 252 1.84 -22.03 -11.82
CA GLU A 252 1.48 -22.62 -10.53
C GLU A 252 0.48 -21.79 -9.71
N ILE A 253 0.48 -20.46 -9.86
CA ILE A 253 -0.59 -19.59 -9.35
C ILE A 253 -1.93 -20.01 -9.97
N PHE A 254 -2.00 -20.05 -11.31
CA PHE A 254 -3.25 -20.37 -12.00
C PHE A 254 -3.67 -21.84 -11.88
N ALA A 255 -2.73 -22.75 -11.62
CA ALA A 255 -3.00 -24.13 -11.25
C ALA A 255 -3.46 -24.30 -9.78
N GLY A 256 -3.50 -23.22 -8.98
CA GLY A 256 -3.94 -23.26 -7.59
C GLY A 256 -2.97 -23.97 -6.66
N LYS A 257 -1.66 -23.94 -6.94
CA LYS A 257 -0.61 -24.55 -6.11
C LYS A 257 0.08 -23.55 -5.17
N ILE A 258 -0.15 -22.26 -5.39
CA ILE A 258 0.50 -21.17 -4.65
C ILE A 258 -0.55 -20.35 -3.91
N ASP A 259 -0.23 -19.99 -2.67
CA ASP A 259 -1.07 -19.17 -1.80
C ASP A 259 -0.27 -18.07 -1.10
N GLU A 260 -0.99 -17.26 -0.35
CA GLU A 260 -0.53 -16.01 0.24
C GLU A 260 -0.04 -16.15 1.68
N MET A 261 1.04 -15.42 1.98
CA MET A 261 1.44 -15.12 3.34
C MET A 261 1.06 -13.68 3.67
N ARG A 262 0.73 -13.40 4.94
CA ARG A 262 0.42 -12.03 5.39
C ARG A 262 1.53 -11.02 5.09
N THR A 263 2.77 -11.50 5.03
CA THR A 263 3.97 -10.69 4.73
C THR A 263 4.08 -10.31 3.25
N GLY A 264 3.13 -10.70 2.40
CA GLY A 264 3.19 -10.53 0.96
C GLY A 264 4.18 -11.48 0.27
N ASN A 265 4.66 -12.51 0.95
CA ASN A 265 5.42 -13.61 0.32
C ASN A 265 4.46 -14.70 -0.18
N LEU A 266 4.93 -15.45 -1.17
CA LEU A 266 4.23 -16.62 -1.70
C LEU A 266 4.67 -17.89 -0.97
N LYS A 267 3.74 -18.84 -0.82
CA LYS A 267 3.99 -20.18 -0.30
C LYS A 267 3.31 -21.23 -1.19
N TYR A 268 3.86 -22.43 -1.24
CA TYR A 268 3.14 -23.59 -1.75
C TYR A 268 2.06 -24.06 -0.77
N ILE A 269 1.00 -24.68 -1.31
CA ILE A 269 -0.07 -25.33 -0.54
C ILE A 269 -0.11 -26.84 -0.75
#